data_AF-A0A1V8ZY98-F1
#
_entry.id   AF-A0A1V8ZY98-F1
#
_cell.length_a   1.000
_cell.length_b   1.000
_cell.length_c   1.000
_cell.angle_alpha   90.00
_cell.angle_beta   90.00
_cell.angle_gamma   90.00
#
_symmetry.space_group_name_H-M   'P 1'
#
loop_
_entity.id
_entity.type
_entity.pdbx_description
1 polymer ?
#
loop_
_entity_poly.entity_id
_entity_poly.type
_entity_poly.pdbx_seq_one_letter_code
_entity_poly.pdbx_strand_id
1 'polypeptide(L)'
;MPTKNADSSFARPSATRTQHAIRLLALLDRCGEAVTDLDPPDTIKVVRSELRLQAMDFWMRNPDYLAGELITQVDGGLDPSYLKRARELVDDSEPDLRWYPMPRWLFGAYEPLDDAFSLLEAYGLATVRRAGEPGQKRHRSQFYLAPPGVDAVAEITTDPVLSWYTEQAVLVHLVAGDDRGGELKKRQYEQATYAETELGSRIGPITDHV
;
A
#
# COMPACT_ATOMS: atom_id res chain seq x y z
N MET A 1 -12.78 39.38 -27.44
CA MET A 1 -13.15 38.07 -26.87
C MET A 1 -12.54 36.97 -27.71
N PRO A 2 -11.71 36.12 -27.10
CA PRO A 2 -11.71 34.70 -27.44
C PRO A 2 -11.92 33.87 -26.16
N THR A 3 -12.89 32.96 -26.24
CA THR A 3 -13.22 31.94 -25.24
C THR A 3 -12.08 30.94 -25.11
N LYS A 4 -11.45 30.87 -23.93
CA LYS A 4 -10.49 29.83 -23.58
C LYS A 4 -11.29 28.67 -22.98
N ASN A 5 -11.25 27.53 -23.67
CA ASN A 5 -11.88 26.28 -23.28
C ASN A 5 -11.55 25.95 -21.80
N ALA A 6 -12.60 25.64 -21.05
CA ALA A 6 -12.49 25.00 -19.76
C ALA A 6 -11.91 23.60 -20.00
N ASP A 7 -10.63 23.44 -19.67
CA ASP A 7 -10.00 22.13 -19.55
C ASP A 7 -10.64 21.47 -18.32
N SER A 8 -11.60 20.56 -18.56
CA SER A 8 -12.25 19.82 -17.50
C SER A 8 -11.21 18.87 -16.90
N SER A 9 -10.62 19.25 -15.77
CA SER A 9 -9.78 18.34 -14.99
C SER A 9 -10.65 17.14 -14.61
N PHE A 10 -10.44 16.00 -15.29
CA PHE A 10 -10.97 14.72 -14.84
C PHE A 10 -10.40 14.49 -13.43
N ALA A 11 -11.23 14.77 -12.42
CA ALA A 11 -10.93 14.41 -11.05
C ALA A 11 -10.74 12.88 -11.04
N ARG A 12 -9.51 12.44 -10.75
CA ARG A 12 -9.16 11.02 -10.72
C ARG A 12 -10.05 10.33 -9.68
N PRO A 13 -10.69 9.19 -9.99
CA PRO A 13 -11.58 8.54 -9.05
C PRO A 13 -10.82 8.07 -7.80
N SER A 14 -11.46 8.13 -6.63
CA SER A 14 -10.95 7.50 -5.41
C SER A 14 -11.25 5.99 -5.46
N ALA A 15 -10.42 5.18 -4.77
CA ALA A 15 -10.72 3.76 -4.62
C ALA A 15 -12.11 3.57 -4.01
N THR A 16 -12.85 2.58 -4.47
CA THR A 16 -14.05 2.18 -3.73
C THR A 16 -13.64 1.63 -2.37
N ARG A 17 -14.54 1.74 -1.39
CA ARG A 17 -14.36 1.13 -0.05
C ARG A 17 -13.99 -0.36 -0.15
N THR A 18 -14.58 -1.09 -1.09
CA THR A 18 -14.31 -2.52 -1.31
C THR A 18 -12.89 -2.76 -1.83
N GLN A 19 -12.42 -1.98 -2.81
CA GLN A 19 -11.05 -2.12 -3.31
C GLN A 19 -10.01 -1.76 -2.24
N HIS A 20 -10.31 -0.76 -1.41
CA HIS A 20 -9.46 -0.42 -0.28
C HIS A 20 -9.42 -1.58 0.74
N ALA A 21 -10.56 -2.16 1.07
CA ALA A 21 -10.63 -3.33 1.95
C ALA A 21 -9.82 -4.52 1.41
N ILE A 22 -9.91 -4.83 0.10
CA ILE A 22 -9.15 -5.91 -0.54
C ILE A 22 -7.64 -5.67 -0.44
N ARG A 23 -7.15 -4.45 -0.74
CA ARG A 23 -5.73 -4.10 -0.60
C ARG A 23 -5.25 -4.28 0.83
N LEU A 24 -5.99 -3.75 1.80
CA LEU A 24 -5.63 -3.86 3.21
C LEU A 24 -5.63 -5.32 3.66
N LEU A 25 -6.58 -6.13 3.20
CA LEU A 25 -6.65 -7.54 3.54
C LEU A 25 -5.42 -8.32 3.01
N ALA A 26 -5.04 -8.10 1.75
CA ALA A 26 -3.83 -8.69 1.17
C ALA A 26 -2.55 -8.25 1.90
N LEU A 27 -2.46 -6.97 2.29
CA LEU A 27 -1.33 -6.45 3.06
C LEU A 27 -1.28 -6.99 4.50
N LEU A 28 -2.43 -7.16 5.16
CA LEU A 28 -2.49 -7.76 6.49
C LEU A 28 -2.03 -9.21 6.46
N ASP A 29 -2.49 -9.97 5.46
CA ASP A 29 -2.06 -11.36 5.30
C ASP A 29 -0.57 -11.45 5.00
N ARG A 30 -0.07 -10.67 4.05
CA ARG A 30 1.31 -10.84 3.62
C ARG A 30 2.34 -10.16 4.53
N CYS A 31 2.00 -9.00 5.08
CA CYS A 31 2.94 -8.14 5.82
C CYS A 31 2.69 -8.10 7.34
N GLY A 32 1.68 -8.81 7.83
CA GLY A 32 1.39 -8.94 9.25
C GLY A 32 2.36 -9.89 9.94
N GLU A 33 2.77 -9.54 11.16
CA GLU A 33 3.55 -10.42 12.03
C GLU A 33 2.63 -11.36 12.81
N ALA A 34 3.19 -12.42 13.39
CA ALA A 34 2.43 -13.33 14.25
C ALA A 34 1.86 -12.58 15.47
N VAL A 35 0.64 -12.93 15.85
CA VAL A 35 0.02 -12.45 17.09
C VAL A 35 0.68 -13.08 18.33
N THR A 36 0.43 -12.47 19.48
CA THR A 36 0.87 -12.90 20.81
C THR A 36 -0.34 -13.19 21.70
N ASP A 37 -0.13 -13.81 22.86
CA ASP A 37 -1.20 -14.10 23.83
C ASP A 37 -1.90 -12.84 24.40
N LEU A 38 -1.33 -11.65 24.17
CA LEU A 38 -1.92 -10.38 24.59
C LEU A 38 -2.83 -9.75 23.52
N ASP A 39 -2.83 -10.30 22.31
CA ASP A 39 -3.64 -9.83 21.19
C ASP A 39 -5.06 -10.41 21.25
N PRO A 40 -6.03 -9.83 20.51
CA PRO A 40 -7.41 -10.32 20.52
C PRO A 40 -7.50 -11.81 20.16
N PRO A 41 -8.41 -12.57 20.80
CA PRO A 41 -8.64 -13.96 20.44
C PRO A 41 -9.10 -14.08 18.99
N ASP A 42 -8.90 -15.25 18.41
CA ASP A 42 -9.31 -15.58 17.03
C ASP A 42 -8.72 -14.64 15.97
N THR A 43 -7.53 -14.08 16.25
CA THR A 43 -6.69 -13.37 15.28
C THR A 43 -5.39 -14.12 15.09
N ILE A 44 -4.76 -13.95 13.93
CA ILE A 44 -3.59 -14.75 13.54
C ILE A 44 -2.39 -13.92 13.09
N LYS A 45 -2.64 -12.73 12.54
CA LYS A 45 -1.60 -11.79 12.09
C LYS A 45 -1.97 -10.39 12.51
N VAL A 46 -0.98 -9.54 12.71
CA VAL A 46 -1.16 -8.15 13.13
C VAL A 46 -0.21 -7.21 12.40
N VAL A 47 -0.71 -6.03 12.04
CA VAL A 47 0.11 -4.86 11.72
C VAL A 47 -0.10 -3.83 12.84
N ARG A 48 0.93 -3.60 13.65
CA ARG A 48 0.82 -2.81 14.89
C ARG A 48 0.87 -1.28 14.70
N SER A 49 0.96 -0.82 13.45
CA SER A 49 1.16 0.59 13.14
C SER A 49 0.36 0.99 11.90
N GLU A 50 -0.58 1.93 12.09
CA GLU A 50 -1.31 2.58 10.98
C GLU A 50 -0.37 3.24 10.00
N LEU A 51 0.68 3.89 10.49
CA LEU A 51 1.67 4.53 9.65
C LEU A 51 2.39 3.51 8.75
N ARG A 52 2.72 2.33 9.30
CA ARG A 52 3.35 1.27 8.51
C ARG A 52 2.37 0.69 7.48
N LEU A 53 1.13 0.44 7.88
CA LEU A 53 0.09 -0.07 6.97
C LEU A 53 -0.16 0.90 5.81
N GLN A 54 -0.27 2.20 6.10
CA GLN A 54 -0.44 3.23 5.06
C GLN A 54 0.77 3.35 4.14
N ALA A 55 1.99 3.24 4.68
CA ALA A 55 3.19 3.28 3.85
C ALA A 55 3.26 2.07 2.90
N MET A 56 2.86 0.89 3.36
CA MET A 56 2.77 -0.29 2.48
C MET A 56 1.64 -0.16 1.44
N ASP A 57 0.47 0.35 1.84
CA ASP A 57 -0.64 0.62 0.92
C ASP A 57 -0.29 1.71 -0.11
N PHE A 58 0.62 2.64 0.22
CA PHE A 58 1.18 3.56 -0.77
C PHE A 58 1.92 2.80 -1.88
N TRP A 59 2.86 1.91 -1.57
CA TRP A 59 3.55 1.14 -2.61
C TRP A 59 2.64 0.19 -3.38
N MET A 60 1.64 -0.40 -2.71
CA MET A 60 0.61 -1.21 -3.36
C MET A 60 -0.13 -0.43 -4.46
N ARG A 61 -0.30 0.89 -4.31
CA ARG A 61 -1.03 1.76 -5.24
C ARG A 61 -0.14 2.45 -6.27
N ASN A 62 1.17 2.47 -6.05
CA ASN A 62 2.14 3.18 -6.89
C ASN A 62 3.25 2.19 -7.27
N PRO A 63 3.00 1.32 -8.27
CA PRO A 63 3.94 0.28 -8.70
C PRO A 63 5.29 0.82 -9.16
N ASP A 64 5.33 2.04 -9.68
CA ASP A 64 6.54 2.79 -10.06
C ASP A 64 7.44 3.09 -8.85
N TYR A 65 6.87 3.58 -7.74
CA TYR A 65 7.61 3.77 -6.48
C TYR A 65 8.09 2.42 -5.92
N LEU A 66 7.26 1.38 -6.01
CA LEU A 66 7.65 0.03 -5.60
C LEU A 66 8.80 -0.52 -6.45
N ALA A 67 8.79 -0.28 -7.76
CA ALA A 67 9.87 -0.64 -8.67
C ALA A 67 11.18 0.07 -8.31
N GLY A 68 11.12 1.37 -8.02
CA GLY A 68 12.28 2.14 -7.56
C GLY A 68 12.89 1.60 -6.26
N GLU A 69 12.07 1.14 -5.32
CA GLU A 69 12.55 0.45 -4.12
C GLU A 69 13.23 -0.88 -4.44
N LEU A 70 12.66 -1.69 -5.34
CA LEU A 70 13.28 -2.95 -5.74
C LEU A 70 14.66 -2.73 -6.37
N ILE A 71 14.80 -1.73 -7.24
CA ILE A 71 16.09 -1.35 -7.83
C ILE A 71 17.08 -0.94 -6.73
N THR A 72 16.65 -0.07 -5.82
CA THR A 72 17.48 0.38 -4.69
C THR A 72 17.95 -0.81 -3.82
N GLN A 73 17.08 -1.79 -3.59
CA GLN A 73 17.45 -2.98 -2.81
C GLN A 73 18.38 -3.91 -3.59
N VAL A 74 18.24 -4.04 -4.90
CA VAL A 74 19.19 -4.80 -5.75
C VAL A 74 20.58 -4.17 -5.70
N ASP A 75 20.66 -2.84 -5.80
CA ASP A 75 21.92 -2.11 -5.63
C ASP A 75 22.52 -2.32 -4.22
N GLY A 76 21.65 -2.53 -3.22
CA GLY A 76 22.01 -2.88 -1.84
C GLY A 76 22.33 -4.37 -1.61
N GLY A 77 22.25 -5.23 -2.63
CA GLY A 77 22.61 -6.65 -2.56
C GLY A 77 21.45 -7.65 -2.61
N LEU A 78 20.21 -7.20 -2.88
CA LEU A 78 19.11 -8.10 -3.25
C LEU A 78 19.40 -8.80 -4.59
N ASP A 79 18.81 -9.98 -4.80
CA ASP A 79 19.01 -10.77 -6.02
C ASP A 79 18.68 -9.95 -7.31
N PRO A 80 19.60 -9.84 -8.28
CA PRO A 80 19.39 -9.07 -9.51
C PRO A 80 18.20 -9.53 -10.37
N SER A 81 17.67 -10.74 -10.18
CA SER A 81 16.46 -11.21 -10.85
C SER A 81 15.23 -10.35 -10.54
N TYR A 82 15.22 -9.61 -9.42
CA TYR A 82 14.16 -8.65 -9.10
C TYR A 82 14.13 -7.42 -10.03
N LEU A 83 15.19 -7.14 -10.80
CA LEU A 83 15.16 -6.09 -11.83
C LEU A 83 14.13 -6.39 -12.92
N LYS A 84 13.91 -7.67 -13.24
CA LYS A 84 12.84 -8.07 -14.18
C LYS A 84 11.46 -7.75 -13.61
N ARG A 85 11.25 -8.00 -12.30
CA ARG A 85 10.00 -7.67 -11.61
C ARG A 85 9.80 -6.16 -11.52
N ALA A 86 10.84 -5.39 -11.24
CA ALA A 86 10.79 -3.92 -11.25
C ALA A 86 10.38 -3.38 -12.63
N ARG A 87 10.93 -3.94 -13.71
CA ARG A 87 10.53 -3.61 -15.09
C ARG A 87 9.07 -3.96 -15.36
N GLU A 88 8.64 -5.16 -14.98
CA GLU A 88 7.24 -5.59 -15.11
C GLU A 88 6.27 -4.67 -14.36
N LEU A 89 6.62 -4.15 -13.18
CA LEU A 89 5.79 -3.20 -12.43
C LEU A 89 5.54 -1.87 -13.18
N VAL A 90 6.46 -1.48 -14.06
CA VAL A 90 6.36 -0.24 -14.85
C VAL A 90 5.73 -0.51 -16.22
N ASP A 91 6.07 -1.64 -16.84
CA ASP A 91 5.63 -2.01 -18.19
C ASP A 91 4.23 -2.63 -18.21
N ASP A 92 3.84 -3.36 -17.15
CA ASP A 92 2.52 -3.94 -17.02
C ASP A 92 1.53 -2.79 -16.81
N SER A 93 0.83 -2.46 -17.89
CA SER A 93 -0.10 -1.34 -17.94
C SER A 93 -1.16 -1.59 -16.88
N GLU A 94 -1.09 -0.83 -15.79
CA GLU A 94 -2.13 -0.79 -14.76
C GLU A 94 -3.49 -0.85 -15.44
N PRO A 95 -4.33 -1.88 -15.18
CA PRO A 95 -5.67 -1.85 -15.74
C PRO A 95 -6.33 -0.58 -15.21
N ASP A 96 -6.90 0.24 -16.11
CA ASP A 96 -7.64 1.48 -15.81
C ASP A 96 -8.66 1.35 -14.65
N LEU A 97 -9.00 0.13 -14.27
CA LEU A 97 -9.83 -0.25 -13.13
C LEU A 97 -9.16 -0.17 -11.75
N ARG A 98 -7.84 0.07 -11.67
CA ARG A 98 -7.04 -0.26 -10.47
C ARG A 98 -6.14 0.87 -9.94
N TRP A 99 -5.94 1.94 -10.69
CA TRP A 99 -5.15 3.08 -10.24
C TRP A 99 -5.98 4.09 -9.44
N TYR A 100 -5.62 4.25 -8.17
CA TYR A 100 -6.27 5.16 -7.24
C TYR A 100 -5.21 5.96 -6.48
N PRO A 101 -4.90 7.19 -6.92
CA PRO A 101 -3.89 8.00 -6.26
C PRO A 101 -4.29 8.21 -4.80
N MET A 102 -3.36 7.94 -3.87
CA MET A 102 -3.60 8.19 -2.46
C MET A 102 -3.63 9.71 -2.22
N PRO A 103 -4.62 10.27 -1.52
CA PRO A 103 -4.69 11.70 -1.28
C PRO A 103 -3.42 12.20 -0.59
N ARG A 104 -2.79 13.25 -1.14
CA ARG A 104 -1.71 13.97 -0.45
C ARG A 104 -2.32 14.75 0.71
N TRP A 105 -2.03 14.34 1.93
CA TRP A 105 -2.33 15.10 3.13
C TRP A 105 -1.06 15.79 3.63
N LEU A 106 -1.19 16.74 4.58
CA LEU A 106 -0.18 17.72 5.00
C LEU A 106 1.28 17.19 5.14
N PHE A 107 1.48 15.90 5.40
CA PHE A 107 2.78 15.23 5.55
C PHE A 107 2.89 13.88 4.81
N GLY A 108 2.28 13.77 3.62
CA GLY A 108 2.40 12.62 2.73
C GLY A 108 1.07 11.93 2.43
N ALA A 109 1.16 10.75 1.81
CA ALA A 109 0.00 9.95 1.44
C ALA A 109 -0.76 9.46 2.69
N TYR A 110 -2.06 9.73 2.76
CA TYR A 110 -2.93 9.36 3.87
C TYR A 110 -4.35 9.07 3.36
N GLU A 111 -4.95 7.99 3.82
CA GLU A 111 -6.36 7.69 3.61
C GLU A 111 -6.94 7.14 4.93
N PRO A 112 -8.11 7.61 5.38
CA PRO A 112 -8.79 7.02 6.53
C PRO A 112 -9.04 5.52 6.31
N LEU A 113 -8.65 4.69 7.28
CA LEU A 113 -8.80 3.24 7.18
C LEU A 113 -10.14 2.74 7.76
N ASP A 114 -10.83 3.56 8.55
CA ASP A 114 -12.04 3.17 9.31
C ASP A 114 -13.16 2.62 8.40
N ASP A 115 -13.40 3.21 7.22
CA ASP A 115 -14.45 2.75 6.30
C ASP A 115 -14.14 1.37 5.71
N ALA A 116 -12.88 1.14 5.30
CA ALA A 116 -12.45 -0.15 4.77
C ALA A 116 -12.47 -1.22 5.88
N PHE A 117 -12.00 -0.89 7.08
CA PHE A 117 -12.06 -1.81 8.22
C PHE A 117 -13.48 -2.08 8.70
N SER A 118 -14.40 -1.13 8.60
CA SER A 118 -15.81 -1.38 8.91
C SER A 118 -16.41 -2.47 8.01
N LEU A 119 -15.99 -2.52 6.75
CA LEU A 119 -16.39 -3.58 5.83
C LEU A 119 -15.75 -4.93 6.21
N LEU A 120 -14.45 -4.93 6.49
CA LEU A 120 -13.73 -6.16 6.89
C LEU A 120 -14.25 -6.73 8.21
N GLU A 121 -14.55 -5.88 9.19
CA GLU A 121 -15.13 -6.27 10.49
C GLU A 121 -16.53 -6.84 10.34
N ALA A 122 -17.37 -6.25 9.47
CA ALA A 122 -18.73 -6.73 9.23
C ALA A 122 -18.78 -8.18 8.72
N TYR A 123 -17.74 -8.61 8.00
CA TYR A 123 -17.58 -9.99 7.51
C TYR A 123 -16.66 -10.86 8.38
N GLY A 124 -16.16 -10.34 9.51
CA GLY A 124 -15.25 -11.07 10.40
C GLY A 124 -13.89 -11.38 9.79
N LEU A 125 -13.46 -10.63 8.77
CA LEU A 125 -12.20 -10.87 8.04
C LEU A 125 -11.00 -10.25 8.75
N ALA A 126 -11.16 -9.04 9.29
CA ALA A 126 -10.13 -8.32 10.02
C ALA A 126 -10.77 -7.36 11.03
N THR A 127 -10.03 -6.95 12.05
CA THR A 127 -10.49 -5.98 13.06
C THR A 127 -9.42 -4.95 13.41
N VAL A 128 -9.84 -3.76 13.82
CA VAL A 128 -8.97 -2.73 14.37
C VAL A 128 -9.15 -2.63 15.89
N ARG A 129 -8.03 -2.51 16.61
CA ARG A 129 -8.02 -2.17 18.04
C ARG A 129 -7.17 -0.93 18.27
N ARG A 130 -7.66 -0.03 19.10
CA ARG A 130 -6.91 1.15 19.54
C ARG A 130 -6.24 0.83 20.85
N ALA A 131 -4.92 0.68 20.83
CA ALA A 131 -4.10 0.51 22.02
C ALA A 131 -3.70 1.87 22.60
N GLY A 132 -3.70 1.99 23.93
CA GLY A 132 -3.28 3.20 24.67
C GLY A 132 -4.24 3.57 25.79
N GLU A 133 -3.72 4.25 26.81
CA GLU A 133 -4.52 4.73 27.95
C GLU A 133 -5.18 6.09 27.63
N PRO A 134 -6.45 6.30 28.00
CA PRO A 134 -7.07 7.62 27.91
C PRO A 134 -6.26 8.68 28.68
N GLY A 135 -5.78 9.72 27.99
CA GLY A 135 -5.03 10.83 28.60
C GLY A 135 -3.50 10.68 28.64
N GLN A 136 -2.95 9.53 28.21
CA GLN A 136 -1.52 9.35 27.93
C GLN A 136 -1.30 9.19 26.41
N LYS A 137 -0.03 9.19 25.97
CA LYS A 137 0.41 9.25 24.55
C LYS A 137 -0.55 8.60 23.53
N ARG A 138 -0.71 9.29 22.38
CA ARG A 138 -1.47 8.93 21.17
C ARG A 138 -1.91 7.46 21.09
N HIS A 139 -3.22 7.24 21.02
CA HIS A 139 -3.79 5.94 20.65
C HIS A 139 -3.09 5.39 19.40
N ARG A 140 -2.68 4.12 19.46
CA ARG A 140 -2.07 3.39 18.34
C ARG A 140 -3.08 2.39 17.83
N SER A 141 -3.56 2.61 16.60
CA SER A 141 -4.36 1.63 15.89
C SER A 141 -3.49 0.43 15.52
N GLN A 142 -3.98 -0.76 15.86
CA GLN A 142 -3.41 -2.06 15.53
C GLN A 142 -4.46 -2.83 14.74
N PHE A 143 -4.03 -3.49 13.67
CA PHE A 143 -4.91 -4.09 12.68
C PHE A 143 -4.65 -5.58 12.63
N TYR A 144 -5.69 -6.37 12.86
CA TYR A 144 -5.60 -7.81 13.07
C TYR A 144 -6.34 -8.54 11.96
N LEU A 145 -5.71 -9.59 11.42
CA LEU A 145 -6.32 -10.52 10.50
C LEU A 145 -6.91 -11.70 11.27
N ALA A 146 -8.15 -12.07 10.94
CA ALA A 146 -8.83 -13.24 11.48
C ALA A 146 -8.72 -14.43 10.50
N PRO A 147 -8.95 -15.69 10.95
CA PRO A 147 -8.92 -16.85 10.07
C PRO A 147 -9.80 -16.72 8.80
N PRO A 148 -11.06 -16.23 8.87
CA PRO A 148 -11.86 -16.03 7.65
C PRO A 148 -11.23 -15.05 6.66
N GLY A 149 -10.42 -14.10 7.15
CA GLY A 149 -9.66 -13.18 6.30
C GLY A 149 -8.56 -13.88 5.50
N VAL A 150 -7.92 -14.91 6.06
CA VAL A 150 -6.96 -15.73 5.31
C VAL A 150 -7.64 -16.54 4.23
N ASP A 151 -8.79 -17.15 4.55
CA ASP A 151 -9.55 -17.91 3.58
C ASP A 151 -9.97 -17.01 2.41
N ALA A 152 -10.44 -15.79 2.70
CA ALA A 152 -10.76 -14.80 1.68
C ALA A 152 -9.53 -14.38 0.84
N VAL A 153 -8.35 -14.26 1.44
CA VAL A 153 -7.10 -13.99 0.69
C VAL A 153 -6.72 -15.17 -0.21
N ALA A 154 -6.92 -16.41 0.25
CA ALA A 154 -6.70 -17.59 -0.57
C ALA A 154 -7.64 -17.61 -1.79
N GLU A 155 -8.91 -17.26 -1.62
CA GLU A 155 -9.85 -17.10 -2.74
C GLU A 155 -9.39 -16.00 -3.71
N ILE A 156 -9.04 -14.81 -3.19
CA ILE A 156 -8.51 -13.68 -3.98
C ILE A 156 -7.29 -14.11 -4.80
N THR A 157 -6.39 -14.90 -4.21
CA THR A 157 -5.16 -15.38 -4.88
C THR A 157 -5.45 -16.21 -6.13
N THR A 158 -6.58 -16.92 -6.14
CA THR A 158 -6.98 -17.75 -7.28
C THR A 158 -7.82 -17.01 -8.32
N ASP A 159 -8.30 -15.80 -8.00
CA ASP A 159 -9.12 -15.02 -8.90
C ASP A 159 -8.28 -14.34 -9.99
N PRO A 160 -8.64 -14.44 -11.28
CA PRO A 160 -7.83 -13.93 -12.38
C PRO A 160 -7.66 -12.40 -12.41
N VAL A 161 -8.51 -11.67 -11.70
CA VAL A 161 -8.50 -10.20 -11.65
C VAL A 161 -7.88 -9.73 -10.33
N LEU A 162 -8.25 -10.37 -9.22
CA LEU A 162 -7.89 -9.94 -7.88
C LEU A 162 -6.56 -10.54 -7.38
N SER A 163 -6.04 -11.62 -8.00
CA SER A 163 -4.74 -12.23 -7.60
C SER A 163 -3.61 -11.21 -7.59
N TRP A 164 -3.70 -10.21 -8.46
CA TRP A 164 -2.78 -9.08 -8.54
C TRP A 164 -2.50 -8.43 -7.17
N TYR A 165 -3.52 -8.27 -6.32
CA TYR A 165 -3.32 -7.66 -4.99
C TYR A 165 -2.42 -8.52 -4.10
N THR A 166 -2.58 -9.84 -4.16
CA THR A 166 -1.79 -10.78 -3.37
C THR A 166 -0.37 -10.92 -3.92
N GLU A 167 -0.21 -10.92 -5.24
CA GLU A 167 1.09 -10.92 -5.91
C GLU A 167 1.88 -9.65 -5.61
N GLN A 168 1.23 -8.49 -5.63
CA GLN A 168 1.86 -7.22 -5.27
C GLN A 168 2.22 -7.15 -3.79
N ALA A 169 1.37 -7.68 -2.91
CA ALA A 169 1.65 -7.71 -1.48
C ALA A 169 2.97 -8.46 -1.18
N VAL A 170 3.34 -9.45 -2.00
CA VAL A 170 4.64 -10.15 -1.87
C VAL A 170 5.81 -9.19 -2.08
N LEU A 171 5.75 -8.36 -3.12
CA LEU A 171 6.80 -7.38 -3.42
C LEU A 171 6.82 -6.24 -2.40
N VAL A 172 5.65 -5.77 -1.97
CA VAL A 172 5.53 -4.78 -0.89
C VAL A 172 6.14 -5.32 0.41
N HIS A 173 5.89 -6.58 0.77
CA HIS A 173 6.47 -7.19 1.96
C HIS A 173 7.99 -7.30 1.88
N LEU A 174 8.50 -7.76 0.73
CA LEU A 174 9.94 -7.83 0.46
C LEU A 174 10.59 -6.45 0.64
N VAL A 175 10.00 -5.42 0.04
CA VAL A 175 10.52 -4.06 0.07
C VAL A 175 10.39 -3.43 1.46
N ALA A 176 9.30 -3.68 2.17
CA ALA A 176 9.08 -3.13 3.50
C ALA A 176 10.00 -3.77 4.54
N GLY A 177 10.27 -5.07 4.44
CA GLY A 177 11.05 -5.81 5.44
C GLY A 177 10.56 -5.54 6.88
N ASP A 178 11.51 -5.39 7.80
CA ASP A 178 11.25 -5.11 9.21
C ASP A 178 11.17 -3.61 9.55
N ASP A 179 11.32 -2.74 8.54
CA ASP A 179 11.33 -1.29 8.73
C ASP A 179 10.00 -0.79 9.33
N ARG A 180 10.11 0.20 10.21
CA ARG A 180 8.95 0.85 10.83
C ARG A 180 8.34 1.88 9.89
N GLY A 181 7.08 2.21 10.10
CA GLY A 181 6.37 3.15 9.22
C GLY A 181 7.03 4.53 9.04
N GLY A 182 7.78 5.02 10.03
CA GLY A 182 8.56 6.25 9.90
C GLY A 182 9.76 6.12 8.94
N GLU A 183 10.40 4.95 8.94
CA GLU A 183 11.50 4.63 8.03
C GLU A 183 10.95 4.46 6.61
N LEU A 184 9.86 3.71 6.43
CA LEU A 184 9.19 3.58 5.13
C LEU A 184 8.80 4.95 4.54
N LYS A 185 8.22 5.85 5.35
CA LYS A 185 7.87 7.20 4.91
C LYS A 185 9.09 8.04 4.50
N LYS A 186 10.22 7.85 5.17
CA LYS A 186 11.48 8.54 4.82
C LYS A 186 11.93 8.13 3.43
N ARG A 187 11.91 6.83 3.11
CA ARG A 187 12.29 6.31 1.78
C ARG A 187 11.34 6.83 0.68
N GLN A 188 10.03 6.83 0.96
CA GLN A 188 9.03 7.40 0.05
C GLN A 188 9.27 8.89 -0.25
N TYR A 189 9.65 9.66 0.79
CA TYR A 189 10.00 11.07 0.62
C TYR A 189 11.29 11.26 -0.18
N GLU A 190 12.30 10.44 0.07
CA GLU A 190 13.56 10.45 -0.68
C GLU A 190 13.30 10.17 -2.17
N GLN A 191 12.53 9.14 -2.50
CA GLN A 191 12.14 8.85 -3.88
C GLN A 191 11.35 9.98 -4.53
N ALA A 192 10.36 10.55 -3.83
CA ALA A 192 9.60 11.69 -4.34
C ALA A 192 10.51 12.91 -4.60
N THR A 193 11.47 13.15 -3.71
CA THR A 193 12.45 14.24 -3.88
C THR A 193 13.37 13.98 -5.07
N TYR A 194 13.85 12.75 -5.25
CA TYR A 194 14.64 12.38 -6.44
C TYR A 194 13.84 12.59 -7.73
N ALA A 195 12.61 12.08 -7.79
CA ALA A 195 11.71 12.30 -8.93
C ALA A 195 11.44 13.80 -9.19
N GLU A 196 11.36 14.62 -8.15
CA GLU A 196 11.23 16.08 -8.28
C GLU A 196 12.53 16.79 -8.70
N THR A 197 13.71 16.26 -8.33
CA THR A 197 15.02 16.89 -8.61
C THR A 197 15.48 16.67 -10.06
N GLU A 198 14.98 15.63 -10.73
CA GLU A 198 15.25 15.36 -12.15
C GLU A 198 14.47 16.27 -13.13
N LEU A 199 13.71 17.27 -12.66
CA LEU A 199 12.83 18.07 -13.51
C LEU A 199 13.53 19.09 -14.43
N GLY A 200 13.87 18.60 -15.62
CA GLY A 200 13.70 19.24 -16.92
C GLY A 200 12.73 18.50 -17.86
N SER A 201 12.12 17.40 -17.41
CA SER A 201 11.15 16.58 -18.14
C SER A 201 9.81 16.57 -17.39
N ARG A 202 8.71 16.50 -18.15
CA ARG A 202 7.33 16.36 -17.62
C ARG A 202 7.26 15.12 -16.70
N ILE A 203 6.45 15.18 -15.63
CA ILE A 203 6.03 13.98 -14.89
C ILE A 203 5.18 13.12 -15.84
N GLY A 204 5.85 12.29 -16.61
CA GLY A 204 5.33 11.08 -17.23
C GLY A 204 5.72 9.86 -16.38
N PRO A 205 5.25 8.66 -16.73
CA PRO A 205 5.71 7.43 -16.10
C PRO A 205 7.24 7.31 -16.17
N ILE A 206 7.85 6.62 -15.20
CA ILE A 206 9.30 6.34 -15.11
C ILE A 206 9.71 5.32 -16.19
N THR A 207 9.31 5.54 -17.45
CA THR A 207 9.65 4.68 -18.60
C THR A 207 11.03 4.98 -19.17
N ASP A 208 11.69 6.07 -18.75
CA ASP A 208 12.95 6.54 -19.36
C ASP A 208 14.23 5.97 -18.68
N HIS A 209 14.10 5.05 -17.72
CA HIS A 209 15.24 4.51 -16.97
C HIS A 209 15.38 2.98 -17.03
N VAL A 210 14.98 2.37 -18.15
CA VAL A 210 14.92 0.93 -18.34
C VAL A 210 15.69 0.46 -19.58
#